data_AF-A0A377R3T7-F1
#
_entry.id   AF-A0A377R3T7-F1
#
_cell.length_a   1.000
_cell.length_b   1.000
_cell.length_c   1.000
_cell.angle_alpha   90.00
_cell.angle_beta   90.00
_cell.angle_gamma   90.00
#
_symmetry.space_group_name_H-M   'P 1'
#
loop_
_entity.id
_entity.type
_entity.pdbx_description
1 polymer ?
#
loop_
_entity_poly.entity_id
_entity_poly.type
_entity_poly.pdbx_seq_one_letter_code
_entity_poly.pdbx_strand_id
1 'polypeptide(L)' 'MVVTVRFKYGNKGGSLSAASKVTIQAAAKTESAVMAALQKHYPNRDMVILEIK' A
#
# COMPACT_ATOMS: atom_id res chain seq x y z
N MET A 1 12.66 5.49 5.38
CA MET A 1 11.87 6.13 6.45
C MET A 1 10.67 5.25 6.79
N VAL A 2 10.19 5.30 8.04
CA VAL A 2 9.03 4.52 8.46
C VAL A 2 7.78 5.39 8.30
N VAL A 3 6.79 4.91 7.53
CA VAL A 3 5.54 5.61 7.25
C VAL A 3 4.35 4.70 7.54
N THR A 4 3.27 5.29 8.03
CA THR A 4 2.02 4.57 8.29
C THR A 4 1.08 4.80 7.12
N VAL A 5 0.65 3.72 6.49
CA VAL A 5 -0.15 3.78 5.27
C VAL A 5 -1.46 3.06 5.49
N ARG A 6 -2.56 3.73 5.14
CA ARG A 6 -3.87 3.09 4.99
C ARG A 6 -4.08 2.79 3.52
N PHE A 7 -4.35 1.54 3.21
CA PHE A 7 -4.52 1.08 1.83
C PHE A 7 -5.56 -0.03 1.78
N LYS A 8 -6.25 -0.15 0.66
CA LYS A 8 -7.03 -1.34 0.32
C LYS A 8 -6.21 -2.17 -0.66
N TYR A 9 -6.32 -3.49 -0.58
CA TYR A 9 -5.70 -4.37 -1.56
C TYR A 9 -6.67 -5.46 -1.97
N GLY A 10 -6.62 -5.89 -3.21
CA GLY A 10 -7.48 -6.93 -3.78
C GLY A 10 -6.72 -7.81 -4.75
N ASN A 11 -7.33 -8.91 -5.19
CA ASN A 11 -6.79 -9.64 -6.34
C ASN A 11 -6.93 -8.78 -7.60
N LYS A 12 -5.99 -8.92 -8.54
CA LYS A 12 -6.09 -8.26 -9.84
C LYS A 12 -7.41 -8.61 -10.52
N GLY A 13 -8.22 -7.59 -10.80
CA GLY A 13 -9.56 -7.75 -11.40
C GLY A 13 -10.65 -8.23 -10.43
N GLY A 14 -10.39 -8.27 -9.13
CA GLY A 14 -11.36 -8.63 -8.09
C GLY A 14 -11.73 -7.47 -7.16
N SER A 15 -12.62 -7.74 -6.22
CA SER A 15 -13.01 -6.74 -5.21
C SER A 15 -11.83 -6.36 -4.31
N LEU A 16 -11.70 -5.06 -4.05
CA LEU A 16 -10.75 -4.53 -3.08
C LEU A 16 -11.18 -4.90 -1.66
N SER A 17 -10.24 -5.40 -0.86
CA SER A 17 -10.47 -5.76 0.54
C SER A 17 -10.74 -4.52 1.41
N ALA A 18 -11.13 -4.76 2.66
CA ALA A 18 -11.29 -3.73 3.67
C ALA A 18 -10.00 -2.89 3.86
N ALA A 19 -10.17 -1.63 4.25
CA ALA A 19 -9.05 -0.71 4.45
C ALA A 19 -8.10 -1.25 5.54
N SER A 20 -6.89 -1.58 5.13
CA SER A 20 -5.83 -2.09 5.99
C SER A 20 -4.88 -0.94 6.36
N LYS A 21 -4.30 -1.01 7.56
CA LYS A 21 -3.31 -0.05 8.05
C LYS A 21 -2.01 -0.79 8.33
N VAL A 22 -0.93 -0.37 7.70
CA VAL A 22 0.41 -0.97 7.88
C VAL A 22 1.43 0.11 8.10
N THR A 23 2.49 -0.23 8.83
CA THR A 23 3.67 0.60 8.96
C THR A 23 4.77 -0.03 8.11
N ILE A 24 5.25 0.69 7.09
CA ILE A 24 6.25 0.18 6.15
C ILE A 24 7.45 1.11 6.05
N GLN A 25 8.58 0.53 5.67
CA GLN A 25 9.77 1.29 5.36
C GLN A 25 9.74 1.71 3.88
N ALA A 26 9.42 2.98 3.63
CA ALA A 26 9.42 3.58 2.30
C ALA A 26 10.70 4.41 2.07
N ALA A 27 11.05 4.62 0.80
CA ALA A 27 12.16 5.50 0.44
C ALA A 27 11.81 6.98 0.66
N ALA A 28 10.54 7.37 0.45
CA ALA A 28 10.00 8.72 0.59
C ALA A 28 8.53 8.70 1.07
N LYS A 29 8.01 9.82 1.59
CA LYS A 29 6.58 10.01 1.93
C LYS A 29 5.73 10.33 0.68
N THR A 30 6.02 9.68 -0.44
CA THR A 30 5.29 9.88 -1.70
C THR A 30 4.50 8.62 -2.04
N GLU A 31 3.39 8.77 -2.78
CA GLU A 31 2.59 7.63 -3.21
C GLU A 31 3.42 6.60 -3.98
N SER A 32 4.24 7.01 -4.95
CA SER A 32 5.07 6.06 -5.72
C SER A 32 6.03 5.26 -4.84
N ALA A 33 6.68 5.90 -3.86
CA ALA A 33 7.61 5.21 -2.98
C ALA A 33 6.90 4.25 -2.02
N VAL A 34 5.74 4.67 -1.51
CA VAL A 34 4.87 3.83 -0.67
C VAL A 34 4.31 2.66 -1.46
N MET A 35 3.83 2.90 -2.68
CA MET A 35 3.26 1.87 -3.55
C MET A 35 4.32 0.83 -3.94
N ALA A 36 5.54 1.25 -4.25
CA ALA A 36 6.65 0.34 -4.52
C ALA A 36 7.01 -0.53 -3.31
N ALA A 37 7.00 0.05 -2.10
CA ALA A 37 7.22 -0.71 -0.87
C ALA A 37 6.06 -1.68 -0.58
N LEU A 38 4.81 -1.26 -0.80
CA LEU A 38 3.62 -2.10 -0.66
C LEU A 38 3.60 -3.25 -1.67
N GLN A 39 3.96 -3.01 -2.94
CA GLN A 39 4.03 -4.06 -3.97
C GLN A 39 5.06 -5.15 -3.64
N LYS A 40 6.15 -4.81 -2.95
CA LYS A 40 7.11 -5.82 -2.47
C LYS A 40 6.50 -6.76 -1.44
N HIS A 41 5.65 -6.23 -0.55
CA HIS A 41 4.95 -7.02 0.46
C HIS A 41 3.74 -7.78 -0.10
N TYR A 42 3.05 -7.21 -1.08
CA TYR A 42 1.84 -7.76 -1.68
C TYR A 42 1.99 -7.90 -3.20
N PRO A 43 2.86 -8.82 -3.67
CA PRO A 43 3.05 -9.03 -5.10
C PRO A 43 1.73 -9.50 -5.73
N ASN A 44 1.43 -8.98 -6.93
CA ASN A 44 0.24 -9.32 -7.73
C ASN A 44 -1.13 -8.95 -7.11
N ARG A 45 -1.16 -8.02 -6.15
CA ARG A 45 -2.41 -7.42 -5.66
C ARG A 45 -2.61 -6.05 -6.30
N ASP A 46 -3.86 -5.72 -6.62
CA ASP A 46 -4.24 -4.32 -6.90
C ASP A 46 -4.34 -3.59 -5.57
N MET A 47 -3.76 -2.39 -5.50
CA MET A 47 -3.63 -1.64 -4.25
C MET A 47 -4.09 -0.20 -4.47
N VAL A 48 -4.90 0.31 -3.56
CA VAL A 48 -5.32 1.70 -3.54
C VAL A 48 -4.90 2.29 -2.22
N ILE A 49 -3.98 3.26 -2.28
CA ILE A 49 -3.56 4.03 -1.11
C ILE A 49 -4.70 5.00 -0.78
N LEU A 50 -5.10 5.02 0.50
CA LEU A 50 -6.13 5.93 1.00
C LEU A 50 -5.50 7.09 1.77
N GLU A 51 -4.43 6.83 2.51
CA GLU A 51 -3.79 7.81 3.39
C GLU A 51 -2.34 7.42 3.66
N ILE A 52 -1.42 8.40 3.67
CA ILE A 52 -0.01 8.25 4.05
C ILE A 52 0.27 9.21 5.22
N LYS A 53 0.77 8.70 6.35
CA LYS A 53 1.20 9.47 7.52
C LYS A 53 2.69 9.26 7.83
#